data_AF-A0A9P6PVA8-F1
#
_entry.id   AF-A0A9P6PVA8-F1
#
_cell.length_a   1.000
_cell.length_b   1.000
_cell.length_c   1.000
_cell.angle_alpha   90.00
_cell.angle_beta   90.00
_cell.angle_gamma   90.00
#
_symmetry.space_group_name_H-M   'P 1'
#
loop_
_entity.id
_entity.type
_entity.pdbx_description
1 polymer ?
#
loop_
_entity_poly.entity_id
_entity_poly.type
_entity_poly.pdbx_seq_one_letter_code
_entity_poly.pdbx_strand_id
1 'polypeptide(L)' 'DQKDEIILIGNDVANVSQSAATIQQTTRVRNKDIRKFLDGIYVSQKGQIKSADEE' A
#
# COMPACT_ATOMS: atom_id res chain seq x y z
N ASP A 1 5.29 11.11 12.64
CA ASP A 1 3.95 10.68 12.23
C ASP A 1 3.99 9.66 11.10
N GLN A 2 4.51 8.45 11.39
CA GLN A 2 4.55 7.32 10.44
C GLN A 2 3.95 6.09 11.12
N LYS A 3 2.86 6.30 11.85
CA LYS A 3 2.16 5.26 12.59
C LYS A 3 1.04 4.75 11.68
N ASP A 4 0.90 3.43 11.57
CA ASP A 4 -0.12 2.75 10.75
C ASP A 4 0.06 2.89 9.22
N GLU A 5 1.27 3.25 8.76
CA GLU A 5 1.61 3.35 7.34
C GLU A 5 2.76 2.43 6.94
N ILE A 6 2.69 1.90 5.72
CA ILE A 6 3.76 1.10 5.09
C ILE A 6 4.16 1.77 3.79
N ILE A 7 5.45 2.10 3.65
CA ILE A 7 5.99 2.71 2.43
C ILE A 7 6.65 1.61 1.58
N LEU A 8 6.14 1.41 0.37
CA LEU A 8 6.73 0.50 -0.61
C LEU A 8 7.57 1.30 -1.62
N ILE A 9 8.85 0.95 -1.71
CA ILE A 9 9.85 1.61 -2.54
C ILE A 9 10.47 0.57 -3.46
N GLY A 10 10.72 0.93 -4.71
CA GLY A 10 11.48 0.12 -5.64
C GLY A 10 11.68 0.83 -6.97
N ASN A 11 12.66 0.36 -7.73
CA ASN A 11 13.02 0.95 -9.03
C ASN A 11 12.02 0.61 -10.13
N ASP A 12 11.38 -0.57 -10.04
CA ASP A 12 10.38 -1.02 -11.02
C ASP A 12 8.95 -0.84 -10.48
N VAL A 13 8.20 0.03 -11.15
CA VAL A 13 6.81 0.36 -10.81
C VAL A 13 5.90 -0.86 -10.91
N ALA A 14 6.12 -1.78 -11.85
CA ALA A 14 5.28 -2.96 -12.01
C ALA A 14 5.42 -3.89 -10.80
N ASN A 15 6.65 -4.15 -10.38
CA ASN A 15 6.94 -5.01 -9.23
C ASN A 15 6.45 -4.40 -7.91
N VAL A 16 6.65 -3.09 -7.72
CA VAL A 16 6.15 -2.37 -6.53
C VAL A 16 4.62 -2.40 -6.50
N SER A 17 3.96 -2.16 -7.64
CA SER A 17 2.50 -2.19 -7.75
C SER A 17 1.94 -3.58 -7.49
N GLN A 18 2.57 -4.62 -8.03
CA GLN A 18 2.16 -6.01 -7.82
C GLN A 18 2.31 -6.43 -6.36
N SER A 19 3.39 -5.99 -5.70
CA SER A 19 3.62 -6.23 -4.28
C SER A 19 2.55 -5.56 -3.42
N ALA A 20 2.23 -4.29 -3.70
CA ALA A 20 1.16 -3.56 -3.02
C ALA A 20 -0.21 -4.26 -3.17
N ALA A 21 -0.55 -4.70 -4.39
CA ALA A 21 -1.79 -5.43 -4.65
C ALA A 21 -1.86 -6.77 -3.89
N THR A 22 -0.74 -7.48 -3.80
CA THR A 22 -0.65 -8.77 -3.10
C THR A 22 -0.89 -8.62 -1.60
N ILE A 23 -0.33 -7.56 -0.98
CA ILE A 23 -0.54 -7.26 0.45
C ILE A 23 -2.02 -6.96 0.73
N GLN A 24 -2.65 -6.14 -0.11
CA GLN A 24 -4.07 -5.83 0.03
C GLN A 24 -4.96 -7.07 -0.11
N GLN A 25 -4.68 -7.93 -1.09
CA GLN A 25 -5.45 -9.17 -1.30
C GLN A 25 -5.30 -10.14 -0.13
N THR A 26 -4.11 -10.22 0.47
CA THR A 26 -3.81 -11.12 1.58
C THR A 26 -4.50 -10.69 2.87
N THR A 27 -4.60 -9.38 3.12
CA THR A 27 -5.17 -8.82 4.35
C THR A 27 -6.69 -8.61 4.31
N ARG A 28 -7.34 -8.91 3.17
CA ARG A 28 -8.78 -8.75 3.02
C ARG A 28 -9.55 -9.72 3.92
N VAL A 29 -10.48 -9.17 4.72
CA VAL A 29 -11.38 -9.95 5.59
C VAL A 29 -12.15 -10.99 4.79
N ARG A 30 -12.20 -12.23 5.31
CA ARG A 30 -12.96 -13.36 4.76
C ARG A 30 -14.11 -13.74 5.67
N ASN A 31 -15.18 -14.30 5.10
CA ASN A 31 -16.34 -14.86 5.81
C ASN A 31 -17.07 -13.86 6.76
N LYS A 32 -17.02 -12.57 6.45
CA LYS A 32 -17.73 -11.47 7.14
C LYS A 32 -18.25 -10.46 6.10
N ASP A 33 -19.18 -9.58 6.49
CA ASP A 33 -19.61 -8.47 5.62
C ASP A 33 -18.51 -7.40 5.54
N ILE A 34 -17.89 -7.30 4.37
CA ILE A 34 -16.79 -6.39 4.06
C ILE A 34 -17.16 -4.90 4.19
N ARG A 35 -18.46 -4.56 4.24
CA ARG A 35 -18.91 -3.16 4.41
C ARG A 35 -19.00 -2.75 5.87
N LYS A 36 -18.99 -3.73 6.78
CA LYS A 36 -18.98 -3.51 8.24
C LYS A 36 -17.59 -3.70 8.83
N PHE A 37 -16.86 -4.71 8.34
CA PHE A 37 -15.49 -5.00 8.73
C PHE A 37 -14.54 -4.47 7.65
N LEU A 38 -14.12 -3.22 7.82
CA LEU A 38 -13.29 -2.48 6.87
C LEU A 38 -11.78 -2.74 7.06
N ASP A 39 -11.42 -3.64 7.97
CA ASP A 39 -10.04 -4.02 8.25
C ASP A 39 -9.32 -4.47 6.97
N GLY A 40 -8.11 -3.97 6.79
CA GLY A 40 -7.29 -4.25 5.62
C GLY A 40 -6.21 -3.19 5.44
N ILE A 41 -5.25 -3.48 4.57
CA ILE A 41 -4.21 -2.53 4.17
C ILE A 41 -4.57 -2.01 2.77
N TYR A 42 -4.59 -0.70 2.63
CA TYR A 42 -5.00 -0.01 1.40
C TYR A 42 -3.92 0.95 0.91
N VAL A 43 -3.90 1.20 -0.39
CA VAL A 43 -2.99 2.18 -1.00
C VAL A 43 -3.56 3.58 -0.76
N SER A 44 -2.90 4.38 0.08
CA SER A 44 -3.27 5.77 0.36
C SER A 44 -2.78 6.72 -0.74
N GLN A 45 -1.51 6.60 -1.13
CA GLN A 45 -0.88 7.45 -2.14
C GLN A 45 0.04 6.64 -3.05
N LYS A 46 0.16 7.09 -4.30
CA LYS A 46 1.20 6.66 -5.24
C LYS A 46 2.05 7.89 -5.61
N GLY A 47 3.36 7.75 -5.61
CA GLY A 47 4.27 8.84 -5.91
C GLY A 47 5.65 8.34 -6.26
N GLN A 48 6.45 9.23 -6.85
CA GLN A 48 7.87 9.00 -7.03
C GLN A 48 8.62 9.46 -5.78
N ILE A 49 9.77 8.84 -5.53
CA ILE A 49 10.68 9.31 -4.50
C ILE A 49 11.41 10.51 -5.10
N LYS A 50 11.31 11.66 -4.42
CA LYS A 50 12.08 12.83 -4.81
C LYS A 50 13.57 12.51 -4.66
N SER A 51 14.35 12.73 -5.72
CA SER A 51 15.80 12.78 -5.61
C SER A 51 16.20 13.96 -4.73
N ALA A 52 17.26 13.79 -3.94
CA ALA A 52 17.73 14.75 -2.94
C ALA A 52 18.12 16.15 -3.48
N ASP A 53 18.07 16.35 -4.80
CA ASP A 53 18.41 17.60 -5.47
C ASP A 53 17.19 18.54 -5.68
N GLU A 54 15.99 18.13 -5.27
CA GLU A 54 14.78 18.97 -5.27
C GLU A 54 14.32 19.32 -3.85
N GLU A 55 15.06 20.23 -3.20
CA GLU A 55 14.59 21.07 -2.09
C GLU A 55 14.50 22.54 -2.52
#